data_AF-A0A4S4B5M3-F1
#
_entry.id   AF-A0A4S4B5M3-F1
#
_cell.length_a   1.000
_cell.length_b   1.000
_cell.length_c   1.000
_cell.angle_alpha   90.00
_cell.angle_beta   90.00
_cell.angle_gamma   90.00
#
_symmetry.space_group_name_H-M   'P 1'
#
loop_
_entity.id
_entity.type
_entity.pdbx_description
1 polymer ?
#
loop_
_entity_poly.entity_id
_entity_poly.type
_entity_poly.pdbx_seq_one_letter_code
_entity_poly.pdbx_strand_id
1 'polypeptide(L)'
;MNRASQVARRTGGLTLIELLIGLSLALIVLTAAFSVFISSSQAASEIQTRNDLRSELQIAQNYLAAQVREAVYVFPKGTALQLGTGTGYTTKRPSAGAWRVGDDAAPILAFIKPPADVTVSCASDDNGCYTFYAYYPVLRSWWVSKAGGANNPGQDAQNQDRWLLVEFRANFVPPSTLNPADAKAFRPSLSAINSASPYNPPSAGQSGRLLLDYVRPPALAPAGAPALFMQQDAPAPSTLQTPGSVSVSVNLAVSRQIRGKVLQVPGQNAATPPAETVQTITVFPRNLGSLAP
;
A
#
# COMPACT_ATOMS: atom_id res chain seq x y z
N MET A 1 -9.83 -98.69 0.96
CA MET A 1 -9.31 -97.45 1.57
C MET A 1 -9.70 -96.29 0.67
N ASN A 2 -10.52 -95.35 1.15
CA ASN A 2 -10.61 -93.95 0.67
C ASN A 2 -11.76 -93.25 1.40
N ARG A 3 -11.46 -92.60 2.53
CA ARG A 3 -12.33 -91.56 3.12
C ARG A 3 -11.79 -90.22 2.64
N ALA A 4 -12.44 -89.64 1.64
CA ALA A 4 -12.25 -88.24 1.30
C ALA A 4 -12.83 -87.39 2.44
N SER A 5 -11.97 -86.67 3.15
CA SER A 5 -12.40 -85.66 4.11
C SER A 5 -12.93 -84.45 3.34
N GLN A 6 -14.25 -84.29 3.30
CA GLN A 6 -14.87 -83.02 2.91
C GLN A 6 -14.66 -82.02 4.04
N VAL A 7 -13.72 -81.10 3.84
CA VAL A 7 -13.60 -79.89 4.66
C VAL A 7 -14.79 -79.00 4.31
N ALA A 8 -15.80 -78.98 5.18
CA ALA A 8 -16.93 -78.07 5.06
C ALA A 8 -16.41 -76.63 5.17
N ARG A 9 -16.33 -75.92 4.03
CA ARG A 9 -16.15 -74.47 4.02
C ARG A 9 -17.39 -73.86 4.66
N ARG A 10 -17.26 -73.38 5.90
CA ARG A 10 -18.24 -72.47 6.50
C ARG A 10 -18.19 -71.18 5.71
N THR A 11 -19.05 -71.04 4.72
CA THR A 11 -19.42 -69.74 4.14
C THR A 11 -20.22 -69.01 5.21
N GLY A 12 -19.53 -68.27 6.08
CA GLY A 12 -20.17 -67.34 7.00
C GLY A 12 -20.85 -66.25 6.18
N GLY A 13 -22.17 -66.26 6.13
CA GLY A 13 -22.94 -65.19 5.51
C GLY A 13 -22.79 -63.92 6.34
N LEU A 14 -22.40 -62.82 5.70
CA LEU A 14 -22.39 -61.50 6.33
C LEU A 14 -23.79 -61.19 6.86
N THR A 15 -23.89 -60.87 8.14
CA THR A 15 -25.18 -60.44 8.70
C THR A 15 -25.49 -59.01 8.25
N LEU A 16 -26.76 -58.68 8.08
CA LEU A 16 -27.18 -57.33 7.70
C LEU A 16 -26.67 -56.27 8.70
N ILE A 17 -26.57 -56.63 9.98
CA ILE A 17 -26.05 -55.78 11.05
C ILE A 17 -24.56 -55.47 10.84
N GLU A 18 -23.76 -56.48 10.48
CA GLU A 18 -22.32 -56.33 10.27
C GLU A 18 -21.99 -55.43 9.07
N LEU A 19 -22.81 -55.52 8.02
CA LEU A 19 -22.72 -54.62 6.87
C LEU A 19 -23.11 -53.17 7.22
N LEU A 20 -24.12 -52.99 8.08
CA LEU A 20 -24.58 -51.68 8.53
C LEU A 20 -23.54 -50.99 9.43
N ILE A 21 -22.90 -51.75 10.33
CA ILE A 21 -21.80 -51.27 11.15
C ILE A 21 -20.61 -50.88 10.26
N GLY A 22 -20.23 -51.72 9.29
CA GLY A 22 -19.14 -51.43 8.36
C GLY A 22 -19.37 -50.14 7.56
N LEU A 23 -20.58 -49.94 7.03
CA LEU A 23 -20.97 -48.71 6.34
C LEU A 23 -20.95 -47.48 7.26
N SER A 24 -21.43 -47.61 8.50
CA SER A 24 -21.43 -46.51 9.46
C SER A 24 -20.01 -46.05 9.80
N LEU A 25 -19.08 -47.00 10.02
CA LEU A 25 -17.67 -46.68 10.29
C LEU A 25 -16.99 -46.07 9.07
N ALA A 26 -17.26 -46.60 7.87
CA ALA A 26 -16.73 -46.03 6.63
C ALA A 26 -17.20 -44.57 6.43
N LEU A 27 -18.47 -44.28 6.73
CA LEU A 27 -19.02 -42.93 6.64
C LEU A 27 -18.31 -41.97 7.62
N ILE A 28 -18.11 -42.39 8.88
CA ILE A 28 -17.42 -41.57 9.89
C ILE A 28 -15.99 -41.24 9.45
N VAL A 29 -15.25 -42.23 8.98
CA VAL A 29 -13.87 -42.04 8.50
C VAL A 29 -13.85 -41.11 7.29
N LEU A 30 -14.77 -41.29 6.35
CA LEU A 30 -14.87 -40.44 5.17
C LEU A 30 -15.20 -38.99 5.53
N THR A 31 -16.13 -38.75 6.46
CA THR A 31 -16.44 -37.40 6.96
C THR A 31 -15.23 -36.77 7.63
N ALA A 32 -14.49 -37.52 8.45
CA ALA A 32 -13.25 -37.04 9.06
C ALA A 32 -12.22 -36.65 7.99
N ALA A 33 -11.99 -37.51 6.99
CA ALA A 33 -11.07 -37.23 5.88
C ALA A 33 -11.48 -35.97 5.08
N PHE A 34 -12.77 -35.82 4.77
CA PHE A 34 -13.28 -34.62 4.10
C PHE A 34 -13.05 -33.35 4.92
N SER A 35 -13.23 -33.41 6.24
CA SER A 35 -12.99 -32.25 7.12
C SER A 35 -11.53 -31.79 7.09
N VAL A 36 -10.59 -32.74 7.12
CA VAL A 36 -9.15 -32.45 7.03
C VAL A 36 -8.82 -31.88 5.65
N PHE A 37 -9.36 -32.47 4.58
CA PHE A 37 -9.14 -31.96 3.22
C PHE A 37 -9.61 -30.51 3.06
N ILE A 38 -10.83 -30.20 3.53
CA ILE A 38 -11.39 -28.85 3.48
C ILE A 38 -10.53 -27.87 4.31
N SER A 39 -10.12 -28.27 5.52
CA SER A 39 -9.26 -27.45 6.38
C SER A 39 -7.92 -27.16 5.73
N SER A 40 -7.28 -28.16 5.13
CA SER A 40 -5.99 -28.02 4.42
C SER A 40 -6.11 -27.11 3.20
N SER A 41 -7.19 -27.25 2.41
CA SER A 41 -7.45 -26.39 1.26
C SER A 41 -7.66 -24.93 1.67
N GLN A 42 -8.40 -24.69 2.76
CA GLN A 42 -8.59 -23.34 3.31
C GLN A 42 -7.28 -22.74 3.82
N ALA A 43 -6.50 -23.51 4.57
CA ALA A 43 -5.19 -23.08 5.08
C ALA A 43 -4.23 -22.73 3.93
N ALA A 44 -4.19 -23.55 2.88
CA ALA A 44 -3.36 -23.29 1.70
C ALA A 44 -3.78 -21.98 1.00
N SER A 45 -5.08 -21.73 0.84
CA SER A 45 -5.60 -20.49 0.25
C SER A 45 -5.28 -19.25 1.10
N GLU A 46 -5.33 -19.37 2.43
CA GLU A 46 -4.95 -18.28 3.34
C GLU A 46 -3.45 -17.97 3.26
N ILE A 47 -2.61 -19.02 3.28
CA ILE A 47 -1.15 -18.88 3.15
C ILE A 47 -0.79 -18.21 1.82
N GLN A 48 -1.41 -18.65 0.72
CA GLN A 48 -1.20 -18.04 -0.58
C GLN A 48 -1.56 -16.55 -0.56
N THR A 49 -2.75 -16.20 -0.07
CA THR A 49 -3.17 -14.80 -0.03
C THR A 49 -2.27 -13.96 0.88
N ARG A 50 -1.76 -14.52 1.98
CA ARG A 50 -0.82 -13.84 2.87
C ARG A 50 0.51 -13.57 2.16
N ASN A 51 1.01 -14.53 1.39
CA ASN A 51 2.22 -14.38 0.62
C ASN A 51 2.06 -13.32 -0.48
N ASP A 52 0.92 -13.30 -1.17
CA ASP A 52 0.61 -12.29 -2.18
C ASP A 52 0.59 -10.89 -1.57
N LEU A 53 -0.15 -10.69 -0.47
CA LEU A 53 -0.19 -9.41 0.25
C LEU A 53 1.18 -8.97 0.76
N ARG A 54 2.02 -9.91 1.23
CA ARG A 54 3.39 -9.62 1.66
C ARG A 54 4.26 -9.19 0.50
N SER A 55 4.15 -9.87 -0.64
CA SER A 55 4.88 -9.53 -1.87
C SER A 55 4.50 -8.13 -2.36
N GLU A 56 3.20 -7.84 -2.49
CA GLU A 56 2.69 -6.53 -2.90
C GLU A 56 3.15 -5.41 -1.97
N LEU A 57 3.08 -5.64 -0.66
CA LEU A 57 3.53 -4.68 0.35
C LEU A 57 5.04 -4.42 0.24
N GLN A 58 5.87 -5.45 0.03
CA GLN A 58 7.30 -5.30 -0.17
C GLN A 58 7.64 -4.55 -1.46
N ILE A 59 6.93 -4.84 -2.56
CA ILE A 59 7.09 -4.13 -3.83
C ILE A 59 6.72 -2.65 -3.67
N ALA A 60 5.58 -2.36 -3.05
CA ALA A 60 5.13 -0.99 -2.79
C ALA A 60 6.12 -0.22 -1.90
N GLN A 61 6.65 -0.84 -0.85
CA GLN A 61 7.68 -0.25 0.01
C GLN A 61 8.97 0.08 -0.73
N ASN A 62 9.50 -0.89 -1.49
CA ASN A 62 10.74 -0.71 -2.23
C ASN A 62 10.57 0.37 -3.31
N TYR A 63 9.40 0.40 -3.96
CA TYR A 63 9.05 1.42 -4.93
C TYR A 63 9.01 2.81 -4.29
N LEU A 64 8.24 2.99 -3.20
CA LEU A 64 8.18 4.24 -2.44
C LEU A 64 9.58 4.69 -1.98
N ALA A 65 10.36 3.76 -1.46
CA ALA A 65 11.71 4.05 -0.98
C ALA A 65 12.65 4.49 -2.11
N ALA A 66 12.52 3.92 -3.30
CA ALA A 66 13.27 4.38 -4.47
C ALA A 66 12.89 5.82 -4.85
N GLN A 67 11.59 6.13 -4.89
CA GLN A 67 11.10 7.47 -5.25
C GLN A 67 11.55 8.53 -4.23
N VAL A 68 11.46 8.23 -2.92
CA VAL A 68 11.89 9.12 -1.84
C VAL A 68 13.40 9.32 -1.83
N ARG A 69 14.19 8.28 -2.14
CA ARG A 69 15.65 8.37 -2.18
C ARG A 69 16.15 9.38 -3.21
N GLU A 70 15.41 9.56 -4.30
CA GLU A 70 15.73 10.49 -5.37
C GLU A 70 15.24 11.92 -5.09
N ALA A 71 14.51 12.17 -4.00
CA ALA A 71 13.94 13.48 -3.72
C ALA A 71 15.00 14.57 -3.57
N VAL A 72 14.68 15.76 -4.12
CA VAL A 72 15.48 17.00 -3.99
C VAL A 72 14.96 17.92 -2.89
N TYR A 73 13.71 17.70 -2.46
CA TYR A 73 13.07 18.41 -1.36
C TYR A 73 11.96 17.56 -0.78
N VAL A 74 11.87 17.44 0.55
CA VAL A 74 10.77 16.76 1.23
C VAL A 74 9.99 17.79 2.03
N PHE A 75 8.67 17.85 1.87
CA PHE A 75 7.87 18.83 2.61
C PHE A 75 7.94 18.51 4.11
N PRO A 76 8.23 19.51 4.97
CA PRO A 76 8.38 19.27 6.41
C PRO A 76 7.03 19.06 7.10
N LYS A 77 7.08 18.45 8.29
CA LYS A 77 5.91 18.30 9.17
C LYS A 77 5.22 19.64 9.42
N GLY A 78 3.89 19.62 9.40
CA GLY A 78 3.05 20.80 9.57
C GLY A 78 2.70 21.53 8.27
N THR A 79 3.36 21.24 7.15
CA THR A 79 3.02 21.83 5.85
C THR A 79 1.60 21.46 5.44
N ALA A 80 0.75 22.46 5.18
CA ALA A 80 -0.57 22.27 4.62
C ALA A 80 -0.48 22.13 3.09
N LEU A 81 -1.16 21.13 2.53
CA LEU A 81 -1.15 20.80 1.11
C LEU A 81 -2.58 20.86 0.56
N GLN A 82 -2.74 21.34 -0.66
CA GLN A 82 -4.01 21.33 -1.37
C GLN A 82 -3.86 20.47 -2.63
N LEU A 83 -4.18 19.17 -2.50
CA LEU A 83 -4.01 18.21 -3.60
C LEU A 83 -5.13 18.33 -4.64
N GLY A 84 -4.77 18.81 -5.82
CA GLY A 84 -5.70 19.04 -6.93
C GLY A 84 -6.73 20.14 -6.64
N THR A 85 -7.65 20.35 -7.59
CA THR A 85 -8.72 21.37 -7.48
C THR A 85 -9.90 20.95 -6.59
N GLY A 86 -9.72 19.94 -5.73
CA GLY A 86 -10.68 19.58 -4.67
C GLY A 86 -11.85 18.66 -5.07
N THR A 87 -11.99 18.27 -6.34
CA THR A 87 -13.14 17.47 -6.82
C THR A 87 -12.79 16.09 -7.39
N GLY A 88 -11.50 15.76 -7.53
CA GLY A 88 -11.05 14.47 -8.05
C GLY A 88 -11.22 13.34 -7.04
N TYR A 89 -11.70 12.17 -7.48
CA TYR A 89 -11.82 11.00 -6.60
C TYR A 89 -10.47 10.54 -6.04
N THR A 90 -9.38 10.89 -6.74
CA THR A 90 -8.02 10.47 -6.41
C THR A 90 -7.37 11.26 -5.28
N THR A 91 -7.89 12.42 -4.89
CA THR A 91 -7.29 13.28 -3.84
C THR A 91 -8.20 13.41 -2.60
N LYS A 92 -9.26 12.59 -2.53
CA LYS A 92 -10.21 12.60 -1.42
C LYS A 92 -9.54 12.11 -0.13
N ARG A 93 -9.46 13.00 0.85
CA ARG A 93 -8.97 12.67 2.19
C ARG A 93 -9.91 11.68 2.89
N PRO A 94 -9.40 10.64 3.57
CA PRO A 94 -10.22 9.64 4.26
C PRO A 94 -10.87 10.17 5.55
N SER A 95 -10.47 11.35 6.02
CA SER A 95 -11.03 12.05 7.18
C SER A 95 -11.32 13.53 6.86
N ALA A 96 -12.03 14.24 7.73
CA ALA A 96 -12.42 15.64 7.54
C ALA A 96 -11.26 16.62 7.83
N GLY A 97 -11.05 17.63 6.97
CA GLY A 97 -9.97 18.62 7.11
C GLY A 97 -9.11 18.76 5.85
N ALA A 98 -8.00 19.48 5.96
CA ALA A 98 -7.01 19.68 4.90
C ALA A 98 -5.89 18.64 4.98
N TRP A 99 -5.20 18.39 3.86
CA TRP A 99 -3.99 17.59 3.88
C TRP A 99 -2.88 18.32 4.63
N ARG A 100 -2.23 17.65 5.58
CA ARG A 100 -1.12 18.21 6.35
C ARG A 100 -0.06 17.15 6.61
N VAL A 101 1.20 17.47 6.35
CA VAL A 101 2.31 16.55 6.59
C VAL A 101 2.43 16.27 8.10
N GLY A 102 2.50 14.99 8.46
CA GLY A 102 2.57 14.52 9.85
C GLY A 102 1.24 14.50 10.60
N ASP A 103 0.11 14.50 9.88
CA ASP A 103 -1.22 14.20 10.41
C ASP A 103 -1.47 12.68 10.43
N ASP A 104 -1.66 12.11 11.62
CA ASP A 104 -1.82 10.67 11.80
C ASP A 104 -3.18 10.15 11.30
N ALA A 105 -4.21 11.00 11.24
CA ALA A 105 -5.55 10.61 10.80
C ALA A 105 -5.69 10.55 9.26
N ALA A 106 -4.81 11.23 8.53
CA ALA A 106 -4.71 11.20 7.08
C ALA A 106 -3.24 11.44 6.67
N PRO A 107 -2.37 10.45 6.88
CA PRO A 107 -0.94 10.60 6.69
C PRO A 107 -0.60 10.86 5.24
N ILE A 108 0.21 11.88 5.00
CA ILE A 108 0.69 12.26 3.68
C ILE A 108 2.20 12.47 3.71
N LEU A 109 2.88 11.88 2.72
CA LEU A 109 4.27 12.14 2.41
C LEU A 109 4.30 12.92 1.10
N ALA A 110 4.95 14.08 1.08
CA ALA A 110 5.10 14.87 -0.13
C ALA A 110 6.56 15.27 -0.34
N PHE A 111 7.01 15.29 -1.58
CA PHE A 111 8.36 15.66 -1.96
C PHE A 111 8.44 16.05 -3.44
N ILE A 112 9.58 16.60 -3.84
CA ILE A 112 9.88 16.94 -5.23
C ILE A 112 10.99 16.02 -5.72
N LYS A 113 10.82 15.48 -6.91
CA LYS A 113 11.84 14.72 -7.64
C LYS A 113 12.49 15.57 -8.71
N PRO A 114 13.79 15.34 -9.00
CA PRO A 114 14.44 15.95 -10.14
C PRO A 114 13.92 15.33 -11.45
N PRO A 115 14.23 15.95 -12.60
CA PRO A 115 14.03 15.34 -13.91
C PRO A 115 14.67 13.96 -13.99
N ALA A 116 13.98 13.03 -14.65
CA ALA A 116 14.55 11.72 -14.98
C ALA A 116 15.63 11.85 -16.06
N ASP A 117 15.48 12.80 -16.97
CA ASP A 117 16.44 13.11 -18.03
C ASP A 117 16.68 14.63 -18.09
N VAL A 118 17.87 15.06 -17.69
CA VAL A 118 18.28 16.47 -17.70
C VAL A 118 18.66 16.98 -19.10
N THR A 119 18.69 16.11 -20.11
CA THR A 119 19.06 16.46 -21.49
C THR A 119 17.86 16.93 -22.31
N VAL A 120 16.63 16.60 -21.89
CA VAL A 120 15.38 16.99 -22.54
C VAL A 120 14.69 18.14 -21.79
N SER A 121 13.87 18.92 -22.49
CA SER A 121 13.10 20.01 -21.88
C SER A 121 11.76 19.51 -21.35
N CYS A 122 11.37 19.97 -20.16
CA CYS A 122 10.04 19.74 -19.59
C CYS A 122 8.90 20.20 -20.52
N ALA A 123 9.15 21.19 -21.38
CA ALA A 123 8.14 21.65 -22.34
C ALA A 123 7.83 20.62 -23.45
N SER A 124 8.75 19.68 -23.71
CA SER A 124 8.64 18.68 -24.78
C SER A 124 8.50 17.25 -24.26
N ASP A 125 9.01 16.96 -23.06
CA ASP A 125 9.02 15.63 -22.46
C ASP A 125 8.89 15.75 -20.93
N ASP A 126 7.94 15.02 -20.34
CA ASP A 126 7.73 14.94 -18.90
C ASP A 126 8.97 14.44 -18.15
N ASN A 127 9.85 13.67 -18.79
CA ASN A 127 11.12 13.22 -18.22
C ASN A 127 12.07 14.39 -17.90
N GLY A 128 11.91 15.53 -18.57
CA GLY A 128 12.66 16.77 -18.33
C GLY A 128 12.10 17.62 -17.19
N CYS A 129 10.98 17.23 -16.58
CA CYS A 129 10.32 18.01 -15.55
C CYS A 129 10.80 17.64 -14.14
N TYR A 130 10.93 18.65 -13.28
CA TYR A 130 10.78 18.40 -11.85
C TYR A 130 9.34 17.96 -11.60
N THR A 131 9.14 16.99 -10.71
CA THR A 131 7.80 16.45 -10.45
C THR A 131 7.53 16.46 -8.95
N PHE A 132 6.42 17.06 -8.56
CA PHE A 132 5.85 16.91 -7.23
C PHE A 132 5.25 15.51 -7.08
N TYR A 133 5.64 14.80 -6.04
CA TYR A 133 5.08 13.53 -5.62
C TYR A 133 4.37 13.70 -4.29
N ALA A 134 3.22 13.05 -4.14
CA ALA A 134 2.60 12.83 -2.84
C ALA A 134 2.08 11.40 -2.72
N TYR A 135 2.32 10.76 -1.58
CA TYR A 135 1.74 9.49 -1.21
C TYR A 135 0.79 9.68 -0.05
N TYR A 136 -0.43 9.17 -0.19
CA TYR A 136 -1.46 9.32 0.82
C TYR A 136 -2.54 8.24 0.69
N PRO A 137 -3.27 7.96 1.77
CA PRO A 137 -4.37 7.01 1.74
C PRO A 137 -5.65 7.65 1.18
N VAL A 138 -6.45 6.86 0.45
CA VAL A 138 -7.84 7.17 0.11
C VAL A 138 -8.73 6.02 0.55
N LEU A 139 -9.95 6.32 1.00
CA LEU A 139 -10.90 5.28 1.38
C LEU A 139 -11.29 4.43 0.18
N ARG A 140 -11.19 3.10 0.30
CA ARG A 140 -11.43 2.15 -0.80
C ARG A 140 -12.84 2.26 -1.35
N SER A 141 -13.86 2.35 -0.51
CA SER A 141 -15.27 2.48 -0.94
C SER A 141 -15.50 3.73 -1.81
N TRP A 142 -14.91 4.87 -1.43
CA TRP A 142 -14.97 6.09 -2.22
C TRP A 142 -14.29 5.90 -3.59
N TRP A 143 -13.07 5.37 -3.58
CA TRP A 143 -12.29 5.18 -4.80
C TRP A 143 -12.97 4.24 -5.80
N VAL A 144 -13.38 3.06 -5.35
CA VAL A 144 -14.00 2.03 -6.20
C VAL A 144 -15.35 2.52 -6.78
N SER A 145 -16.04 3.45 -6.12
CA SER A 145 -17.27 4.05 -6.64
C SER A 145 -17.07 4.99 -7.83
N LYS A 146 -15.83 5.41 -8.12
CA LYS A 146 -15.50 6.42 -9.15
C LYS A 146 -14.41 5.95 -10.13
N ALA A 147 -13.49 5.10 -9.69
CA ALA A 147 -12.36 4.66 -10.49
C ALA A 147 -12.79 3.72 -11.63
N GLY A 148 -12.14 3.84 -12.78
CA GLY A 148 -12.31 2.94 -13.93
C GLY A 148 -10.98 2.39 -14.43
N GLY A 149 -11.04 1.42 -15.34
CA GLY A 149 -9.87 0.83 -15.99
C GLY A 149 -8.85 0.26 -15.01
N ALA A 150 -7.56 0.40 -15.35
CA ALA A 150 -6.45 -0.12 -14.55
C ALA A 150 -6.32 0.50 -13.15
N ASN A 151 -7.00 1.62 -12.88
CA ASN A 151 -6.96 2.29 -11.58
C ASN A 151 -8.02 1.74 -10.61
N ASN A 152 -8.91 0.84 -11.04
CA ASN A 152 -9.95 0.27 -10.19
C ASN A 152 -9.53 -1.14 -9.68
N PRO A 153 -9.30 -1.32 -8.36
CA PRO A 153 -8.92 -2.62 -7.80
C PRO A 153 -10.08 -3.63 -7.73
N GLY A 154 -11.28 -3.25 -8.16
CA GLY A 154 -12.47 -4.09 -8.16
C GLY A 154 -13.30 -3.98 -6.88
N GLN A 155 -14.54 -4.43 -6.96
CA GLN A 155 -15.47 -4.43 -5.83
C GLN A 155 -15.04 -5.44 -4.77
N ASP A 156 -15.04 -5.01 -3.50
CA ASP A 156 -14.88 -5.89 -2.34
C ASP A 156 -15.66 -5.27 -1.17
N ALA A 157 -16.88 -5.76 -0.97
CA ALA A 157 -17.80 -5.23 0.03
C ALA A 157 -17.32 -5.47 1.48
N GLN A 158 -16.49 -6.48 1.72
CA GLN A 158 -15.99 -6.83 3.04
C GLN A 158 -14.82 -5.92 3.48
N ASN A 159 -14.27 -5.13 2.56
CA ASN A 159 -13.06 -4.33 2.75
C ASN A 159 -13.25 -2.85 2.41
N GLN A 160 -14.50 -2.36 2.43
CA GLN A 160 -14.85 -0.98 2.07
C GLN A 160 -14.23 0.10 2.96
N ASP A 161 -13.92 -0.25 4.20
CA ASP A 161 -13.29 0.57 5.24
C ASP A 161 -11.75 0.58 5.17
N ARG A 162 -11.16 -0.23 4.28
CA ARG A 162 -9.71 -0.24 4.04
C ARG A 162 -9.27 0.97 3.24
N TRP A 163 -7.98 1.28 3.35
CA TRP A 163 -7.37 2.35 2.57
C TRP A 163 -6.67 1.81 1.33
N LEU A 164 -6.61 2.65 0.32
CA LEU A 164 -5.76 2.53 -0.84
C LEU A 164 -4.59 3.49 -0.68
N LEU A 165 -3.37 3.04 -0.92
CA LEU A 165 -2.23 3.95 -1.06
C LEU A 165 -2.23 4.52 -2.46
N VAL A 166 -2.23 5.84 -2.55
CA VAL A 166 -2.29 6.57 -3.81
C VAL A 166 -1.01 7.36 -3.99
N GLU A 167 -0.49 7.33 -5.21
CA GLU A 167 0.57 8.21 -5.67
C GLU A 167 -0.03 9.33 -6.51
N PHE A 168 0.23 10.57 -6.12
CA PHE A 168 -0.08 11.76 -6.89
C PHE A 168 1.19 12.34 -7.50
N ARG A 169 1.10 12.71 -8.78
CA ARG A 169 2.17 13.36 -9.52
C ARG A 169 1.69 14.68 -10.11
N ALA A 170 2.54 15.69 -10.13
CA ALA A 170 2.31 16.93 -10.85
C ALA A 170 3.64 17.52 -11.35
N ASN A 171 3.69 17.97 -12.60
CA ASN A 171 4.92 18.45 -13.24
C ASN A 171 5.09 19.95 -13.08
N PHE A 172 6.30 20.37 -12.68
CA PHE A 172 6.70 21.77 -12.70
C PHE A 172 7.07 22.16 -14.12
N VAL A 173 6.16 22.83 -14.82
CA VAL A 173 6.38 23.32 -16.18
C VAL A 173 7.02 24.71 -16.14
N PRO A 174 8.07 24.98 -16.94
CA PRO A 174 8.65 26.30 -17.04
C PRO A 174 7.60 27.32 -17.53
N PRO A 175 7.64 28.59 -17.06
CA PRO A 175 6.83 29.66 -17.62
C PRO A 175 7.00 29.74 -19.15
N SER A 176 5.91 29.94 -19.88
CA SER A 176 5.93 30.07 -21.35
C SER A 176 6.71 31.30 -21.84
N THR A 177 7.08 32.20 -20.93
CA THR A 177 7.89 33.39 -21.18
C THR A 177 9.40 33.12 -21.14
N LEU A 178 9.84 31.96 -20.64
CA LEU A 178 11.25 31.59 -20.69
C LEU A 178 11.65 31.22 -22.10
N ASN A 179 12.86 31.64 -22.51
CA ASN A 179 13.42 31.16 -23.78
C ASN A 179 13.69 29.64 -23.70
N PRO A 180 13.81 28.93 -24.84
CA PRO A 180 13.97 27.47 -24.84
C PRO A 180 15.21 26.96 -24.08
N ALA A 181 16.30 27.73 -24.04
CA ALA A 181 17.52 27.36 -23.33
C ALA A 181 17.33 27.43 -21.81
N ASP A 182 16.67 28.48 -21.31
CA ASP A 182 16.36 28.68 -19.91
C ASP A 182 15.25 27.73 -19.42
N ALA A 183 14.28 27.42 -20.29
CA ALA A 183 13.24 26.44 -20.01
C ALA A 183 13.81 25.04 -19.75
N LYS A 184 14.90 24.68 -20.43
CA LYS A 184 15.63 23.42 -20.20
C LYS A 184 16.36 23.40 -18.85
N ALA A 185 16.84 24.56 -18.39
CA ALA A 185 17.53 24.68 -17.10
C ALA A 185 16.59 24.99 -15.92
N PHE A 186 15.28 25.04 -16.15
CA PHE A 186 14.29 25.44 -15.16
C PHE A 186 14.31 24.56 -13.92
N ARG A 187 14.27 25.20 -12.74
CA ARG A 187 14.17 24.55 -11.43
C ARG A 187 13.16 25.32 -10.58
N PRO A 188 12.29 24.64 -9.82
CA PRO A 188 11.46 25.34 -8.84
C PRO A 188 12.34 25.96 -7.75
N SER A 189 12.08 27.21 -7.39
CA SER A 189 12.78 27.86 -6.28
C SER A 189 12.15 27.45 -4.94
N LEU A 190 12.98 27.40 -3.90
CA LEU A 190 12.54 27.10 -2.55
C LEU A 190 11.54 28.16 -2.04
N SER A 191 11.77 29.44 -2.40
CA SER A 191 10.82 30.54 -2.18
C SER A 191 9.43 30.31 -2.80
N ALA A 192 9.34 29.78 -4.03
CA ALA A 192 8.05 29.48 -4.66
C ALA A 192 7.34 28.30 -4.00
N ILE A 193 8.11 27.32 -3.50
CA ILE A 193 7.57 26.17 -2.77
C ILE A 193 7.04 26.59 -1.39
N ASN A 194 7.70 27.54 -0.72
CA ASN A 194 7.40 27.90 0.67
C ASN A 194 6.47 29.09 0.86
N SER A 195 6.22 29.89 -0.17
CA SER A 195 5.38 31.09 -0.08
C SER A 195 3.88 30.81 -0.05
N ALA A 196 3.45 29.59 -0.42
CA ALA A 196 2.04 29.21 -0.45
C ALA A 196 1.64 28.39 0.79
N SER A 197 0.63 28.86 1.54
CA SER A 197 -0.02 28.12 2.62
C SER A 197 -1.54 28.20 2.46
N PRO A 198 -2.24 27.12 2.08
CA PRO A 198 -1.69 25.80 1.76
C PRO A 198 -0.84 25.83 0.48
N TYR A 199 0.16 24.94 0.40
CA TYR A 199 0.92 24.74 -0.82
C TYR A 199 0.04 24.04 -1.87
N ASN A 200 -0.03 24.63 -3.06
CA ASN A 200 -0.73 24.08 -4.21
C ASN A 200 0.30 23.44 -5.15
N PRO A 201 0.24 22.12 -5.39
CA PRO A 201 1.07 21.49 -6.42
C PRO A 201 0.81 22.11 -7.79
N PRO A 202 1.77 22.02 -8.73
CA PRO A 202 1.57 22.44 -10.11
C PRO A 202 0.31 21.83 -10.72
N SER A 203 -0.35 22.55 -11.63
CA SER A 203 -1.58 22.07 -12.30
C SER A 203 -1.31 21.14 -13.49
N ALA A 204 -0.10 21.17 -14.04
CA ALA A 204 0.28 20.37 -15.19
C ALA A 204 0.56 18.90 -14.81
N GLY A 205 0.09 17.97 -15.65
CA GLY A 205 0.36 16.54 -15.49
C GLY A 205 -0.21 15.91 -14.22
N GLN A 206 -1.22 16.55 -13.58
CA GLN A 206 -1.83 16.03 -12.35
C GLN A 206 -2.43 14.64 -12.58
N SER A 207 -1.93 13.64 -11.88
CA SER A 207 -2.46 12.28 -11.95
C SER A 207 -2.38 11.58 -10.59
N GLY A 208 -3.42 10.82 -10.24
CA GLY A 208 -3.49 10.00 -9.04
C GLY A 208 -3.62 8.53 -9.40
N ARG A 209 -2.66 7.71 -8.97
CA ARG A 209 -2.56 6.29 -9.33
C ARG A 209 -2.60 5.43 -8.08
N LEU A 210 -3.34 4.32 -8.15
CA LEU A 210 -3.31 3.29 -7.11
C LEU A 210 -1.91 2.66 -7.05
N LEU A 211 -1.34 2.59 -5.85
CA LEU A 211 -0.07 1.91 -5.59
C LEU A 211 -0.27 0.60 -4.81
N LEU A 212 -1.12 0.60 -3.79
CA LEU A 212 -1.34 -0.55 -2.92
C LEU A 212 -2.79 -0.58 -2.42
N ASP A 213 -3.44 -1.75 -2.50
CA ASP A 213 -4.78 -1.98 -1.92
C ASP A 213 -4.67 -2.51 -0.47
N TYR A 214 -5.77 -2.46 0.26
CA TYR A 214 -5.94 -3.02 1.60
C TYR A 214 -5.00 -2.46 2.68
N VAL A 215 -4.49 -1.24 2.50
CA VAL A 215 -3.71 -0.55 3.53
C VAL A 215 -4.54 -0.41 4.79
N ARG A 216 -3.95 -0.80 5.92
CA ARG A 216 -4.61 -0.80 7.22
C ARG A 216 -4.73 0.65 7.73
N PRO A 217 -5.94 1.16 7.96
CA PRO A 217 -6.14 2.47 8.57
C PRO A 217 -5.72 2.48 10.05
N PRO A 218 -5.36 3.64 10.62
CA PRO A 218 -5.03 3.80 12.04
C PRO A 218 -6.14 3.30 12.97
N ALA A 219 -7.41 3.46 12.58
CA ALA A 219 -8.57 2.97 13.33
C ALA A 219 -8.59 1.44 13.52
N LEU A 220 -7.85 0.69 12.69
CA LEU A 220 -7.72 -0.77 12.77
C LEU A 220 -6.33 -1.21 13.24
N ALA A 221 -5.44 -0.26 13.54
CA ALA A 221 -4.13 -0.54 14.08
C ALA A 221 -4.19 -0.62 15.61
N PRO A 222 -3.32 -1.43 16.25
CA PRO A 222 -3.22 -1.42 17.71
C PRO A 222 -2.72 -0.07 18.22
N ALA A 223 -3.13 0.29 19.44
CA ALA A 223 -2.68 1.53 20.06
C ALA A 223 -1.14 1.59 20.13
N GLY A 224 -0.56 2.73 19.75
CA GLY A 224 0.89 2.92 19.68
C GLY A 224 1.55 2.36 18.42
N ALA A 225 0.78 1.85 17.45
CA ALA A 225 1.35 1.51 16.14
C ALA A 225 1.93 2.77 15.47
N PRO A 226 3.11 2.67 14.83
CA PRO A 226 3.70 3.81 14.10
C PRO A 226 2.77 4.33 13.00
N ALA A 227 2.74 5.65 12.81
CA ALA A 227 1.99 6.29 11.73
C ALA A 227 2.53 5.86 10.36
N LEU A 228 1.66 5.81 9.34
CA LEU A 228 2.00 5.36 7.98
C LEU A 228 3.27 6.03 7.43
N PHE A 229 3.42 7.33 7.68
CA PHE A 229 4.61 8.10 7.35
C PHE A 229 5.09 8.82 8.60
N MET A 230 6.36 8.64 8.92
CA MET A 230 7.05 9.44 9.93
C MET A 230 8.23 10.13 9.27
N GLN A 231 8.37 11.42 9.53
CA GLN A 231 9.48 12.21 9.05
C GLN A 231 10.29 12.67 10.25
N GLN A 232 11.57 12.35 10.25
CA GLN A 232 12.51 12.86 11.24
C GLN A 232 13.27 14.03 10.62
N ASP A 233 13.48 15.07 11.44
CA ASP A 233 14.52 16.09 11.21
C ASP A 233 14.35 17.00 9.97
N ALA A 234 13.15 17.12 9.42
CA ALA A 234 12.93 18.11 8.35
C ALA A 234 13.02 19.54 8.91
N PRO A 235 14.03 20.34 8.52
CA PRO A 235 14.12 21.70 9.00
C PRO A 235 12.91 22.50 8.50
N ALA A 236 12.62 23.62 9.18
CA ALA A 236 11.49 24.48 8.82
C ALA A 236 11.49 24.78 7.31
N PRO A 237 10.32 24.95 6.66
CA PRO A 237 10.20 25.03 5.20
C PRO A 237 11.22 25.96 4.54
N SER A 238 11.51 27.10 5.16
CA SER A 238 12.44 28.14 4.71
C SER A 238 13.93 27.78 4.78
N THR A 239 14.30 26.60 5.26
CA THR A 239 15.70 26.19 5.44
C THR A 239 16.11 25.22 4.35
N LEU A 240 17.30 25.43 3.77
CA LEU A 240 17.87 24.50 2.80
C LEU A 240 18.07 23.12 3.46
N GLN A 241 17.49 22.09 2.86
CA GLN A 241 17.68 20.70 3.30
C GLN A 241 19.01 20.18 2.80
N THR A 242 19.76 19.47 3.64
CA THR A 242 21.03 18.84 3.26
C THR A 242 20.90 17.32 3.31
N PRO A 243 21.66 16.56 2.47
CA PRO A 243 21.65 15.11 2.54
C PRO A 243 21.98 14.62 3.96
N GLY A 244 21.21 13.66 4.47
CA GLY A 244 21.35 13.15 5.84
C GLY A 244 20.64 13.97 6.93
N SER A 245 20.19 15.20 6.64
CA SER A 245 19.40 15.98 7.61
C SER A 245 17.94 15.56 7.69
N VAL A 246 17.41 14.84 6.69
CA VAL A 246 16.01 14.39 6.65
C VAL A 246 15.96 12.89 6.50
N SER A 247 15.13 12.23 7.31
CA SER A 247 14.77 10.83 7.11
C SER A 247 13.26 10.66 7.02
N VAL A 248 12.83 9.70 6.20
CA VAL A 248 11.42 9.34 6.03
C VAL A 248 11.28 7.86 6.32
N SER A 249 10.51 7.53 7.34
CA SER A 249 10.09 6.17 7.64
C SER A 249 8.70 5.92 7.05
N VAL A 250 8.60 4.86 6.26
CA VAL A 250 7.35 4.34 5.69
C VAL A 250 6.98 3.10 6.46
N ASN A 251 5.86 3.14 7.18
CA ASN A 251 5.37 2.09 8.05
C ASN A 251 4.10 1.48 7.45
N LEU A 252 4.23 0.42 6.64
CA LEU A 252 3.10 -0.17 5.94
C LEU A 252 2.62 -1.44 6.63
N ALA A 253 1.30 -1.56 6.73
CA ALA A 253 0.60 -2.80 7.03
C ALA A 253 -0.62 -2.90 6.13
N VAL A 254 -0.94 -4.11 5.68
CA VAL A 254 -2.16 -4.41 4.92
C VAL A 254 -3.04 -5.33 5.73
N SER A 255 -4.35 -5.17 5.58
CA SER A 255 -5.35 -6.00 6.22
C SER A 255 -6.53 -6.24 5.30
N ARG A 256 -6.90 -7.51 5.11
CA ARG A 256 -7.99 -7.91 4.22
C ARG A 256 -8.91 -8.91 4.93
N GLN A 257 -10.20 -8.64 4.91
CA GLN A 257 -11.23 -9.60 5.30
C GLN A 257 -11.43 -10.62 4.19
N ILE A 258 -11.34 -11.91 4.55
CA ILE A 258 -11.56 -13.04 3.66
C ILE A 258 -12.43 -14.04 4.41
N ARG A 259 -13.66 -14.27 3.92
CA ARG A 259 -14.59 -15.27 4.50
C ARG A 259 -14.81 -15.08 6.02
N GLY A 260 -14.98 -13.82 6.46
CA GLY A 260 -15.23 -13.48 7.85
C GLY A 260 -14.01 -13.51 8.78
N LYS A 261 -12.81 -13.79 8.26
CA LYS A 261 -11.55 -13.68 9.00
C LYS A 261 -10.74 -12.49 8.51
N VAL A 262 -10.05 -11.81 9.41
CA VAL A 262 -9.12 -10.73 9.05
C VAL A 262 -7.73 -11.29 8.87
N LEU A 263 -7.23 -11.25 7.64
CA LEU A 263 -5.83 -11.52 7.32
C LEU A 263 -5.04 -10.23 7.43
N GLN A 264 -3.92 -10.24 8.14
CA GLN A 264 -3.05 -9.06 8.30
C GLN A 264 -1.61 -9.39 7.96
N VAL A 265 -0.93 -8.41 7.35
CA VAL A 265 0.50 -8.45 7.05
C VAL A 265 1.13 -7.12 7.46
N PRO A 266 2.11 -7.09 8.38
CA PRO A 266 2.63 -8.22 9.15
C PRO A 266 1.57 -8.95 9.99
N GLY A 267 1.81 -10.24 10.25
CA GLY A 267 0.94 -11.01 11.15
C GLY A 267 1.12 -10.55 12.58
N GLN A 268 0.03 -10.45 13.33
CA GLN A 268 0.05 -9.99 14.72
C GLN A 268 -0.80 -10.89 15.63
N ASN A 269 -0.39 -11.01 16.90
CA ASN A 269 -1.15 -11.62 17.98
C ASN A 269 -1.23 -10.64 19.17
N ALA A 270 -1.90 -11.04 20.25
CA ALA A 270 -2.11 -10.18 21.42
C ALA A 270 -0.80 -9.74 22.12
N ALA A 271 0.31 -10.45 21.91
CA ALA A 271 1.62 -10.14 22.48
C ALA A 271 2.54 -9.37 21.52
N THR A 272 2.15 -9.18 20.26
CA THR A 272 2.99 -8.47 19.27
C THR A 272 3.14 -7.00 19.66
N PRO A 273 4.36 -6.49 19.86
CA PRO A 273 4.59 -5.07 20.15
C PRO A 273 4.03 -4.19 19.03
N PRO A 274 3.44 -3.01 19.32
CA PRO A 274 2.85 -2.14 18.30
C PRO A 274 3.79 -1.77 17.16
N ALA A 275 5.08 -1.59 17.44
CA ALA A 275 6.11 -1.30 16.43
C ALA A 275 6.33 -2.45 15.43
N GLU A 276 6.07 -3.70 15.82
CA GLU A 276 6.24 -4.89 14.95
C GLU A 276 5.00 -5.19 14.12
N THR A 277 3.90 -4.45 14.35
CA THR A 277 2.64 -4.64 13.62
C THR A 277 2.65 -3.99 12.24
N VAL A 278 3.74 -3.31 11.89
CA VAL A 278 3.99 -2.66 10.61
C VAL A 278 5.34 -3.10 10.08
N GLN A 279 5.48 -3.12 8.76
CA GLN A 279 6.78 -3.29 8.14
C GLN A 279 7.34 -1.90 7.82
N THR A 280 8.47 -1.58 8.45
CA THR A 280 9.11 -0.26 8.37
C THR A 280 10.28 -0.27 7.40
N ILE A 281 10.37 0.76 6.57
CA ILE A 281 11.59 1.12 5.83
C ILE A 281 11.92 2.59 6.08
N THR A 282 13.16 2.88 6.45
CA THR A 282 13.66 4.26 6.62
C THR A 282 14.54 4.64 5.44
N VAL A 283 14.29 5.82 4.89
CA VAL A 283 14.92 6.31 3.67
C VAL A 283 15.53 7.68 3.94
N PHE A 284 16.77 7.85 3.48
CA PHE A 284 17.49 9.11 3.48
C PHE A 284 17.59 9.61 2.04
N PRO A 285 16.88 10.69 1.67
CA PRO A 285 16.99 11.29 0.34
C PRO A 285 18.41 11.77 0.06
N ARG A 286 18.89 11.52 -1.17
CA ARG A 286 20.29 11.76 -1.54
C ARG A 286 20.53 13.08 -2.25
N ASN A 287 19.49 13.66 -2.86
CA ASN A 287 19.62 14.82 -3.75
C ASN A 287 19.16 16.13 -3.10
N LEU A 288 19.01 16.15 -1.78
CA LEU A 288 18.59 17.34 -1.03
C LEU A 288 19.55 18.50 -1.23
N GLY A 289 19.01 19.72 -1.26
CA GLY A 289 19.80 20.95 -1.35
C GLY A 289 20.20 21.36 -2.77
N SER A 290 19.67 20.67 -3.79
CA SER A 290 19.91 20.97 -5.21
C SER A 290 18.98 22.03 -5.81
N LEU A 291 17.94 22.44 -5.07
CA LEU A 291 17.04 23.52 -5.45
C LEU A 291 17.66 24.89 -5.14
N ALA A 292 17.36 25.87 -5.99
CA ALA A 292 17.77 27.25 -5.74
C ALA A 292 16.99 27.83 -4.54
N PRO A 293 17.63 28.66 -3.69
CA PRO A 293 16.95 29.35 -2.58
C PRO A 293 15.79 30.24 -3.06
#